data_AF-A0A8I0GZA0-F1
#
_entry.id   AF-A0A8I0GZA0-F1
#
_cell.length_a   1.000
_cell.length_b   1.000
_cell.length_c   1.000
_cell.angle_alpha   90.00
_cell.angle_beta   90.00
_cell.angle_gamma   90.00
#
_symmetry.space_group_name_H-M   'P 1'
#
loop_
_entity.id
_entity.type
_entity.pdbx_description
1 polymer ?
#
loop_
_entity_poly.entity_id
_entity_poly.type
_entity_poly.pdbx_seq_one_letter_code
_entity_poly.pdbx_strand_id
1 'polypeptide(L)' 'MNNNGFEIERKYLIRYPNLTILGRNAEATDIVQTYLLCPEPGSSERVRKRGADGEYVYTHTMKTRV' A
#
# COMPACT_ATOMS: atom_id res chain seq x y z
N MET A 1 9.62 2.35 15.63
CA MET A 1 8.95 1.19 14.98
C MET A 1 7.67 0.90 15.76
N ASN A 2 6.57 0.57 15.09
CA ASN A 2 5.31 0.25 15.78
C ASN A 2 5.46 -1.11 16.47
N ASN A 3 5.66 -1.11 17.79
CA ASN A 3 5.98 -2.32 18.55
C ASN A 3 4.82 -3.33 18.68
N ASN A 4 3.58 -2.94 18.32
CA ASN A 4 2.40 -3.78 18.53
C ASN A 4 1.72 -4.23 17.22
N GLY A 5 2.31 -3.93 16.04
CA GLY A 5 1.79 -4.38 14.75
C GLY A 5 0.49 -3.71 14.25
N PHE A 6 -0.12 -2.83 15.04
CA PHE A 6 -1.32 -2.09 14.63
C PHE A 6 -0.99 -0.92 13.70
N GLU A 7 -1.84 -0.68 12.69
CA GLU A 7 -1.76 0.44 11.76
C GLU A 7 -3.13 1.13 11.70
N ILE A 8 -3.18 2.45 11.86
CA ILE A 8 -4.41 3.21 11.65
C ILE A 8 -4.46 3.68 10.20
N GLU A 9 -5.26 3.01 9.36
CA GLU A 9 -5.47 3.38 7.96
C GLU A 9 -6.78 4.19 7.82
N ARG A 10 -6.72 5.39 7.23
CA ARG A 10 -7.92 6.20 6.89
C ARG A 10 -7.92 6.52 5.40
N LYS A 11 -9.07 6.33 4.75
CA LYS A 11 -9.26 6.61 3.32
C LYS A 11 -10.21 7.78 3.16
N TYR A 12 -9.84 8.71 2.28
CA TYR A 12 -10.63 9.89 1.96
C TYR A 12 -10.77 10.00 0.45
N LEU A 13 -11.93 10.46 -0.01
CA LEU A 13 -12.06 10.94 -1.37
C LEU A 13 -11.42 12.33 -1.43
N ILE A 14 -10.41 12.50 -2.28
CA ILE A 14 -9.69 13.77 -2.46
C ILE A 14 -9.86 14.28 -3.87
N ARG A 15 -9.76 15.60 -4.05
CA ARG A 15 -9.51 16.18 -5.37
C ARG A 15 -8.11 15.77 -5.82
N TYR A 16 -7.93 15.54 -7.13
CA TYR A 16 -6.62 15.25 -7.69
C TYR A 16 -5.60 16.32 -7.25
N PRO A 17 -4.46 15.93 -6.64
CA PRO A 17 -3.54 16.88 -6.03
C PRO A 17 -2.71 17.63 -7.08
N ASN A 18 -2.17 18.79 -6.69
CA ASN A 18 -1.16 19.48 -7.49
C ASN A 18 0.16 18.70 -7.44
N LEU A 19 0.54 18.09 -8.58
CA LEU A 19 1.72 17.23 -8.66
C LEU A 19 3.04 17.97 -8.45
N THR A 20 3.13 19.25 -8.82
CA THR A 20 4.33 20.07 -8.60
C THR A 20 4.62 20.27 -7.11
N ILE A 21 3.58 20.40 -6.29
CA ILE A 21 3.74 20.51 -4.83
C ILE A 21 4.06 19.15 -4.22
N LEU A 22 3.38 18.10 -4.68
CA LEU A 22 3.56 16.75 -4.17
C LEU A 22 4.97 16.21 -4.44
N GLY A 23 5.49 16.40 -5.66
CA GLY A 23 6.82 15.95 -6.07
C GLY A 23 7.98 16.60 -5.30
N ARG A 24 7.73 17.65 -4.51
CA ARG A 24 8.73 18.23 -3.59
C ARG A 24 8.84 17.46 -2.27
N ASN A 25 7.83 16.67 -1.93
CA ASN A 25 7.69 16.04 -0.60
C ASN A 25 7.44 14.52 -0.67
N ALA A 26 7.26 13.97 -1.87
CA ALA A 26 6.94 12.57 -2.08
C ALA A 26 7.44 12.08 -3.43
N GLU A 27 7.72 10.78 -3.50
CA GLU A 27 8.06 10.07 -4.72
C GLU A 27 6.82 9.38 -5.29
N ALA A 28 6.70 9.39 -6.61
CA ALA A 28 5.70 8.62 -7.32
C ALA A 28 6.26 7.23 -7.66
N THR A 29 5.49 6.18 -7.39
CA THR A 29 5.85 4.80 -7.74
C THR A 29 4.67 4.11 -8.39
N ASP A 30 4.95 3.27 -9.38
CA ASP A 30 3.96 2.36 -9.93
C ASP A 30 3.63 1.26 -8.91
N ILE A 31 2.37 0.87 -8.87
CA ILE A 31 1.89 -0.18 -7.98
C ILE A 31 1.03 -1.16 -8.76
N VAL A 32 1.40 -2.44 -8.69
CA VAL A 32 0.54 -3.56 -9.12
C VAL A 32 0.23 -4.40 -7.89
N GLN A 33 -1.05 -4.75 -7.72
CA GLN A 33 -1.53 -5.54 -6.58
C GLN A 33 -2.28 -6.77 -7.07
N THR A 34 -1.88 -7.93 -6.56
CA THR A 34 -2.62 -9.18 -6.73
C THR A 34 -3.14 -9.59 -5.36
N TYR A 35 -4.47 -9.60 -5.22
CA TYR A 35 -5.12 -10.12 -4.02
C TYR A 35 -5.24 -11.62 -4.13
N LEU A 36 -4.86 -12.32 -3.06
CA LEU A 36 -4.91 -13.77 -2.97
C LEU A 36 -6.19 -14.21 -2.28
N LEU A 37 -6.61 -15.45 -2.54
CA LEU A 37 -7.70 -16.07 -1.79
C LEU A 37 -7.21 -16.32 -0.37
N CYS A 38 -7.82 -15.66 0.61
CA CYS A 38 -7.51 -15.85 2.01
C CYS A 38 -8.61 -16.72 2.66
N PRO A 39 -8.28 -17.89 3.23
CA PRO A 39 -9.27 -18.78 3.83
C PRO A 39 -9.76 -18.29 5.20
N GLU A 40 -9.02 -17.40 5.86
CA GLU A 40 -9.33 -16.89 7.19
C GLU A 40 -10.35 -15.73 7.12
N PRO A 41 -11.52 -15.83 7.79
CA PRO A 41 -12.51 -14.76 7.81
C PRO A 41 -11.97 -13.47 8.43
N GLY A 42 -12.19 -12.33 7.77
CA GLY A 42 -11.73 -11.03 8.25
C GLY A 42 -10.26 -10.71 7.96
N SER A 43 -9.53 -11.66 7.36
CA SER A 43 -8.16 -11.48 6.87
C SER A 43 -8.16 -11.22 5.36
N SER A 44 -7.13 -10.51 4.91
CA SER A 44 -6.88 -10.26 3.49
C SER A 44 -5.41 -10.45 3.19
N GLU A 45 -5.10 -10.99 2.01
CA GLU A 45 -3.75 -11.32 1.60
C GLU A 45 -3.46 -10.74 0.21
N ARG A 46 -2.23 -10.25 0.02
CA ARG A 46 -1.81 -9.71 -1.27
C ARG A 46 -0.31 -9.83 -1.49
N VAL A 47 0.06 -9.88 -2.76
CA VAL A 47 1.41 -9.55 -3.23
C VAL A 47 1.34 -8.18 -3.91
N ARG A 48 2.28 -7.30 -3.56
CA ARG A 48 2.42 -5.97 -4.15
C ARG A 48 3.79 -5.83 -4.80
N LYS A 49 3.80 -5.50 -6.09
CA LYS A 49 4.97 -4.96 -6.79
C LYS A 49 4.89 -3.44 -6.70
N ARG A 50 5.94 -2.78 -6.21
CA ARG A 50 6.06 -1.32 -6.25
C ARG A 50 7.45 -0.90 -6.71
N GLY A 51 7.54 0.22 -7.41
CA GLY A 51 8.83 0.75 -7.87
C GLY A 51 8.66 1.76 -8.99
N ALA A 52 9.79 2.20 -9.54
CA ALA A 52 9.87 3.13 -10.66
C ALA A 52 11.15 2.85 -11.46
N ASP A 53 11.21 3.32 -12.71
CA ASP A 53 12.44 3.33 -13.51
C ASP A 53 13.15 1.98 -13.68
N GLY A 54 12.37 0.88 -13.68
CA GLY A 54 12.91 -0.47 -13.85
C GLY A 54 13.34 -1.16 -12.55
N GLU A 55 13.38 -0.46 -11.44
CA GLU A 55 13.67 -1.01 -10.12
C GLU A 55 12.39 -1.31 -9.35
N TYR A 56 12.26 -2.54 -8.84
CA TYR A 56 11.02 -2.98 -8.19
C TYR A 56 11.27 -3.80 -6.93
N VAL A 57 10.42 -3.54 -5.94
CA VAL A 57 10.34 -4.31 -4.70
C VAL A 57 9.01 -5.06 -4.66
N TYR A 58 9.07 -6.31 -4.20
CA TYR A 58 7.92 -7.16 -4.00
C TYR A 58 7.69 -7.36 -2.51
N THR A 59 6.45 -7.16 -2.07
CA THR A 59 6.07 -7.34 -0.67
C THR A 59 4.81 -8.20 -0.61
N HIS A 60 4.89 -9.26 0.18
CA HIS A 60 3.73 -10.03 0.61
C HIS A 60 3.17 -9.41 1.89
N THR A 61 1.84 -9.28 1.99
CA THR A 61 1.20 -8.69 3.16
C THR A 61 -0.09 -9.43 3.47
N MET A 62 -0.25 -9.79 4.75
CA MET A 62 -1.51 -10.23 5.34
C MET A 62 -2.02 -9.12 6.28
N LYS A 63 -3.29 -8.75 6.17
CA LYS A 63 -3.95 -7.79 7.07
C LYS A 63 -5.16 -8.46 7.71
N THR A 64 -5.17 -8.52 9.04
CA THR A 64 -6.32 -8.92 9.86
C THR A 64 -7.02 -7.67 10.37
N ARG A 65 -8.34 -7.58 10.18
CA ARG A 65 -9.14 -6.49 10.77
C ARG A 65 -9.51 -6.82 12.21
N VAL A 66 -9.43 -5.81 13.08
CA VAL A 66 -9.70 -5.84 14.51
C VAL A 66 -10.69 -4.76 14.86
#